data_AF-B2KDB5-F1
#
_entry.id   AF-B2KDB5-F1
#
_cell.length_a   1.000
_cell.length_b   1.000
_cell.length_c   1.000
_cell.angle_alpha   90.00
_cell.angle_beta   90.00
_cell.angle_gamma   90.00
#
_symmetry.space_group_name_H-M   'P 1'
#
loop_
_entity.id
_entity.type
_entity.pdbx_description
1 polymer ?
#
loop_
_entity_poly.entity_id
_entity_poly.type
_entity_poly.pdbx_seq_one_letter_code
_entity_poly.pdbx_strand_id
1 'polypeptide(L)'
;MKKKKKTAKKGTRRVGRPSLLDDEASVRQLEYAFSIGCNAVQACVFAKVSRDSFYLALKKDREFSDRIDKLKQNPVLKAKQTVFNDLGNPQTARWYLEKKAADEFGNRQSLTVDATVESKNVLDEETILKIMAEKKAKMKNEKKSAKGSAK
;
A
#
# COMPACT_ATOMS: atom_id res chain seq x y z
N MET A 1 50.84 56.90 -32.42
CA MET A 1 50.41 55.54 -31.98
C MET A 1 49.18 55.62 -31.09
N LYS A 2 47.98 55.33 -31.60
CA LYS A 2 46.75 55.27 -30.78
C LYS A 2 46.56 53.84 -30.28
N LYS A 3 46.80 53.60 -28.99
CA LYS A 3 46.61 52.29 -28.34
C LYS A 3 45.12 51.91 -28.34
N LYS A 4 44.75 50.85 -29.06
CA LYS A 4 43.41 50.26 -29.02
C LYS A 4 43.16 49.69 -27.62
N LYS A 5 42.15 50.22 -26.91
CA LYS A 5 41.64 49.64 -25.66
C LYS A 5 41.05 48.26 -25.96
N LYS A 6 41.61 47.20 -25.38
CA LYS A 6 41.03 45.85 -25.39
C LYS A 6 39.81 45.87 -24.46
N THR A 7 38.61 45.83 -25.03
CA THR A 7 37.38 45.61 -24.25
C THR A 7 37.25 44.12 -23.93
N ALA A 8 37.14 43.80 -22.64
CA ALA A 8 36.91 42.46 -22.14
C ALA A 8 35.56 41.93 -22.67
N LYS A 9 35.58 40.74 -23.26
CA LYS A 9 34.39 40.07 -23.82
C LYS A 9 33.49 39.64 -22.66
N LYS A 10 32.36 40.35 -22.47
CA LYS A 10 31.35 40.08 -21.43
C LYS A 10 30.73 38.70 -21.68
N GLY A 11 30.81 37.80 -20.69
CA GLY A 11 30.26 36.44 -20.77
C GLY A 11 28.77 36.42 -21.07
N THR A 12 28.35 35.49 -21.93
CA THR A 12 26.95 35.30 -22.36
C THR A 12 26.08 34.92 -21.16
N ARG A 13 25.07 35.75 -20.83
CA ARG A 13 24.02 35.39 -19.86
C ARG A 13 23.25 34.20 -20.44
N ARG A 14 23.19 33.07 -19.71
CA ARG A 14 22.33 31.95 -20.08
C ARG A 14 20.88 32.39 -19.96
N VAL A 15 20.28 32.80 -21.07
CA VAL A 15 18.86 33.09 -21.19
C VAL A 15 18.12 31.78 -21.41
N GLY A 16 17.73 31.17 -20.30
CA GLY A 16 16.91 29.96 -20.17
C GLY A 16 16.51 29.79 -18.71
N ARG A 17 15.42 29.05 -18.43
CA ARG A 17 15.04 28.71 -17.05
C ARG A 17 16.23 27.98 -16.41
N PRO A 18 16.76 28.44 -15.26
CA PRO A 18 17.83 27.75 -14.56
C PRO A 18 17.49 26.27 -14.36
N SER A 19 18.48 25.39 -14.48
CA SER A 19 18.23 23.97 -14.20
C SER A 19 17.94 23.81 -12.71
N LEU A 20 17.03 22.90 -12.36
CA LEU A 20 16.54 22.76 -10.98
C LEU A 20 17.67 22.61 -9.96
N LEU A 21 18.74 21.89 -10.32
CA LEU A 21 19.89 21.65 -9.47
C LEU A 21 20.80 22.87 -9.31
N ASP A 22 20.77 23.82 -10.27
CA ASP A 22 21.54 25.06 -10.18
C ASP A 22 20.82 26.11 -9.32
N ASP A 23 19.50 25.95 -9.10
CA ASP A 23 18.71 26.82 -8.24
C ASP A 23 18.58 26.24 -6.82
N GLU A 24 19.55 26.61 -5.97
CA GLU A 24 19.61 26.16 -4.58
C GLU A 24 18.32 26.49 -3.79
N ALA A 25 17.63 27.58 -4.13
CA ALA A 25 16.39 27.95 -3.47
C ALA A 25 15.27 26.94 -3.76
N SER A 26 15.13 26.51 -5.01
CA SER A 26 14.17 25.48 -5.42
C SER A 26 14.49 24.12 -4.77
N VAL A 27 15.77 23.76 -4.68
CA VAL A 27 16.21 22.52 -4.01
C VAL A 27 15.85 22.54 -2.52
N ARG A 28 16.15 23.62 -1.80
CA ARG A 28 15.81 23.75 -0.37
C ARG A 28 14.31 23.71 -0.13
N GLN A 29 13.51 24.32 -1.01
CA GLN A 29 12.05 24.26 -0.92
C GLN A 29 11.51 22.85 -1.14
N LEU A 30 12.07 22.10 -2.07
CA LEU A 30 11.75 20.68 -2.26
C LEU A 30 12.10 19.87 -1.02
N GLU A 31 13.34 19.99 -0.53
CA GLU A 31 13.81 19.28 0.66
C GLU A 31 12.92 19.57 1.88
N TYR A 32 12.56 20.84 2.10
CA TYR A 32 11.61 21.22 3.14
C TYR A 32 10.24 20.55 2.94
N ALA A 33 9.66 20.59 1.74
CA ALA A 33 8.38 19.97 1.45
C ALA A 33 8.39 18.45 1.71
N PHE A 34 9.46 17.76 1.33
CA PHE A 34 9.60 16.32 1.63
C PHE A 34 9.79 16.06 3.12
N SER A 35 10.49 16.94 3.84
CA SER A 35 10.71 16.80 5.29
C SER A 35 9.41 16.83 6.11
N ILE A 36 8.38 17.55 5.61
CA ILE A 36 7.05 17.61 6.23
C ILE A 36 6.09 16.52 5.73
N GLY A 37 6.54 15.66 4.81
CA GLY A 37 5.77 14.52 4.30
C GLY A 37 4.91 14.82 3.07
N CYS A 38 5.19 15.89 2.33
CA CYS A 38 4.49 16.15 1.07
C CYS A 38 4.80 15.09 0.01
N ASN A 39 3.81 14.82 -0.85
CA ASN A 39 4.02 14.02 -2.05
C ASN A 39 4.83 14.80 -3.10
N ALA A 40 5.48 14.11 -4.05
CA ALA A 40 6.27 14.73 -5.12
C ALA A 40 5.52 15.81 -5.90
N VAL A 41 4.21 15.61 -6.16
CA VAL A 41 3.37 16.62 -6.82
C VAL A 41 3.25 17.88 -5.97
N GLN A 42 2.95 17.74 -4.68
CA GLN A 42 2.81 18.85 -3.75
C GLN A 42 4.13 19.59 -3.54
N ALA A 43 5.24 18.84 -3.41
CA ALA A 43 6.58 19.41 -3.31
C ALA A 43 6.96 20.20 -4.57
N CYS A 44 6.66 19.68 -5.76
CA CYS A 44 6.87 20.39 -7.02
C CYS A 44 6.05 21.68 -7.10
N VAL A 45 4.79 21.65 -6.67
CA VAL A 45 3.94 22.85 -6.61
C VAL A 45 4.51 23.88 -5.64
N PHE A 46 4.94 23.45 -4.46
CA PHE A 46 5.53 24.31 -3.43
C PHE A 46 6.81 24.99 -3.91
N ALA A 47 7.72 24.22 -4.55
CA ALA A 47 8.97 24.73 -5.10
C ALA A 47 8.82 25.43 -6.46
N LYS A 48 7.60 25.47 -7.04
CA LYS A 48 7.32 25.99 -8.39
C LYS A 48 8.14 25.30 -9.49
N VAL A 49 8.35 23.99 -9.35
CA VAL A 49 9.13 23.14 -10.27
C VAL A 49 8.18 22.24 -11.05
N SER A 50 8.51 21.93 -12.32
CA SER A 50 7.74 20.93 -13.06
C SER A 50 8.14 19.52 -12.62
N ARG A 51 7.19 18.58 -12.60
CA ARG A 51 7.48 17.18 -12.24
C ARG A 51 8.59 16.58 -13.07
N ASP A 52 8.61 16.88 -14.37
CA ASP A 52 9.64 16.36 -15.29
C ASP A 52 11.03 16.83 -14.88
N SER A 53 11.19 18.11 -14.53
CA SER A 53 12.47 18.64 -14.04
C SER A 53 12.91 17.98 -12.75
N PHE A 54 11.98 17.67 -11.84
CA PHE A 54 12.28 16.95 -10.61
C PHE A 54 12.79 15.52 -10.87
N TYR A 55 12.07 14.74 -11.68
CA TYR A 55 12.51 13.37 -12.00
C TYR A 55 13.80 13.33 -12.83
N LEU A 56 14.04 14.33 -13.68
CA LEU A 56 15.32 14.48 -14.37
C LEU A 56 16.46 14.77 -13.38
N ALA A 57 16.22 15.61 -12.37
CA ALA A 57 17.20 15.90 -11.32
C ALA A 57 17.53 14.63 -10.50
N LEU A 58 16.53 13.83 -10.13
CA LEU A 58 16.73 12.55 -9.44
C LEU A 58 17.56 11.56 -10.26
N LYS A 59 17.37 11.52 -11.58
CA LYS A 59 18.15 10.64 -12.47
C LYS A 59 19.59 11.14 -12.65
N LYS A 60 19.79 12.46 -12.63
CA LYS A 60 21.09 13.10 -12.87
C LYS A 60 21.98 13.06 -11.63
N ASP A 61 21.41 13.17 -10.43
CA ASP A 61 22.13 13.22 -9.17
C ASP A 61 21.57 12.20 -8.17
N ARG A 62 22.33 11.13 -7.92
CA ARG A 62 21.96 10.10 -6.95
C ARG A 62 22.02 10.61 -5.51
N GLU A 63 22.94 11.51 -5.18
CA GLU A 63 23.04 12.06 -3.82
C GLU A 63 21.80 12.89 -3.48
N PHE A 64 21.26 13.62 -4.46
CA PHE A 64 19.98 14.29 -4.32
C PHE A 64 18.84 13.30 -4.09
N SER A 65 18.77 12.20 -4.84
CA SER A 65 17.77 11.15 -4.61
C SER A 65 17.84 10.58 -3.20
N ASP A 66 19.04 10.21 -2.75
CA ASP A 66 19.25 9.65 -1.41
C ASP A 66 18.88 10.64 -0.30
N ARG A 67 19.17 11.94 -0.49
CA ARG A 67 18.73 13.00 0.44
C ARG A 67 17.21 13.06 0.53
N ILE A 68 16.52 13.05 -0.59
CA ILE A 68 15.06 13.11 -0.63
C ILE A 68 14.44 11.87 0.04
N ASP A 69 15.00 10.69 -0.18
CA ASP A 69 14.52 9.46 0.45
C ASP A 69 14.75 9.44 1.96
N LYS A 70 15.87 10.00 2.44
CA LYS A 70 16.08 10.24 3.89
C LYS A 70 15.07 11.21 4.46
N LEU A 71 14.78 12.31 3.77
CA LEU A 71 13.83 13.34 4.22
C LEU A 71 12.40 12.80 4.34
N LYS A 72 12.00 11.83 3.52
CA LYS A 72 10.69 11.16 3.65
C LYS A 72 10.51 10.41 4.97
N GLN A 73 11.60 10.07 5.68
CA GLN A 73 11.52 9.45 7.00
C GLN A 73 11.27 10.47 8.13
N ASN A 74 11.53 11.75 7.89
CA ASN A 74 11.41 12.80 8.91
C ASN A 74 10.01 12.90 9.55
N PRO A 75 8.89 12.82 8.82
CA PRO A 75 7.57 12.86 9.44
C PRO A 75 7.34 11.71 10.43
N VAL A 76 7.82 10.52 10.08
CA VAL A 76 7.73 9.34 10.94
C VAL A 76 8.61 9.51 12.17
N LEU A 77 9.84 10.02 12.00
CA LEU A 77 10.73 10.32 13.11
C LEU A 77 10.15 11.38 14.04
N LYS A 78 9.54 12.43 13.47
CA LYS A 78 8.88 13.48 14.23
C LYS A 78 7.69 12.93 15.01
N ALA A 79 6.86 12.09 14.39
CA ALA A 79 5.76 11.42 15.08
C ALA A 79 6.25 10.53 16.23
N LYS A 80 7.30 9.74 16.02
CA LYS A 80 7.94 8.94 17.07
C LYS A 80 8.44 9.82 18.22
N GLN A 81 9.08 10.94 17.91
CA GLN A 81 9.57 11.89 18.91
C GLN A 81 8.41 12.51 19.70
N THR A 82 7.31 12.88 19.03
CA THR A 82 6.12 13.41 19.70
C THR A 82 5.54 12.39 20.68
N VAL A 83 5.37 11.13 20.25
CA VAL A 83 4.88 10.06 21.12
C VAL A 83 5.83 9.84 22.30
N PHE A 84 7.14 9.79 22.04
CA PHE A 84 8.15 9.61 23.09
C PHE A 84 8.11 10.73 24.14
N ASN A 85 8.01 11.98 23.69
CA ASN A 85 7.92 13.12 24.59
C ASN A 85 6.62 13.14 25.40
N ASP A 86 5.55 12.56 24.87
CA ASP A 86 4.23 12.47 25.52
C ASP A 86 4.06 11.20 26.38
N LEU A 87 5.12 10.39 26.56
CA LEU A 87 5.08 9.21 27.44
C LEU A 87 4.87 9.54 28.92
N GLY A 88 4.93 10.82 29.32
CA GLY A 88 4.49 11.26 30.65
C GLY A 88 2.99 11.09 30.88
N ASN A 89 2.18 11.03 29.81
CA ASN A 89 0.75 10.76 29.91
C ASN A 89 0.51 9.23 30.00
N PRO A 90 -0.17 8.74 31.06
CA PRO A 90 -0.47 7.32 31.22
C PRO A 90 -1.22 6.70 30.04
N GLN A 91 -2.10 7.45 29.37
CA GLN A 91 -2.85 6.96 28.21
C GLN A 91 -1.94 6.74 27.00
N THR A 92 -1.05 7.69 26.73
CA THR A 92 -0.08 7.60 25.62
C THR A 92 0.93 6.48 25.88
N ALA A 93 1.40 6.34 27.12
CA ALA A 93 2.30 5.25 27.51
C ALA A 93 1.66 3.86 27.34
N ARG A 94 0.40 3.71 27.81
CA ARG A 94 -0.38 2.49 27.61
C ARG A 94 -0.54 2.15 26.12
N TRP A 95 -1.00 3.11 25.32
CA TRP A 95 -1.16 2.92 23.87
C TRP A 95 0.15 2.54 23.18
N TYR A 96 1.27 3.16 23.58
CA TYR A 96 2.58 2.87 23.03
C TYR A 96 3.02 1.43 23.33
N LEU A 97 2.83 0.96 24.57
CA LEU A 97 3.13 -0.42 24.99
C LEU A 97 2.25 -1.43 24.25
N GLU A 98 0.94 -1.17 24.14
CA GLU A 98 0.01 -2.03 23.40
C GLU A 98 0.44 -2.22 21.93
N LYS A 99 1.07 -1.21 21.31
CA LYS A 99 1.55 -1.27 19.92
C LYS A 99 2.96 -1.83 19.78
N LYS A 100 3.88 -1.52 20.69
CA LYS A 100 5.30 -1.92 20.60
C LYS A 100 5.62 -3.25 21.25
N ALA A 101 4.96 -3.55 22.35
CA ALA A 101 5.05 -4.81 23.07
C ALA A 101 3.69 -5.52 23.00
N ALA A 102 3.12 -5.60 21.80
CA ALA A 102 1.81 -6.19 21.56
C ALA A 102 1.73 -7.68 21.97
N ASP A 103 2.87 -8.37 22.08
CA ASP A 103 2.89 -9.74 22.59
C ASP A 103 2.60 -9.82 24.10
N GLU A 104 3.01 -8.82 24.88
CA GLU A 104 2.80 -8.79 26.33
C GLU A 104 1.54 -7.99 26.71
N PHE A 105 1.28 -6.89 25.98
CA PHE A 105 0.25 -5.90 26.31
C PHE A 105 -0.84 -5.79 25.25
N GLY A 106 -0.78 -6.55 24.17
CA GLY A 106 -1.78 -6.49 23.11
C GLY A 106 -3.12 -7.06 23.55
N ASN A 107 -4.21 -6.45 23.08
CA ASN A 107 -5.55 -6.92 23.36
C ASN A 107 -5.85 -8.21 22.57
N ARG A 108 -5.62 -9.37 23.20
CA ARG A 108 -5.97 -10.67 22.64
C ARG A 108 -7.46 -10.94 22.87
N GLN A 109 -8.24 -10.98 21.79
CA GLN A 109 -9.64 -11.40 21.84
C GLN A 109 -9.72 -12.91 21.62
N SER A 110 -10.37 -13.63 22.54
CA SER A 110 -10.78 -15.01 22.32
C SER A 110 -12.12 -15.04 21.59
N LEU A 111 -12.12 -15.40 20.30
CA LEU A 111 -13.36 -15.67 19.56
C LEU A 111 -13.72 -17.14 19.69
N THR A 112 -14.86 -17.43 20.33
CA THR A 112 -15.52 -18.73 20.25
C THR A 112 -16.45 -18.71 19.04
N VAL A 113 -16.23 -19.60 18.08
CA VAL A 113 -17.06 -19.70 16.87
C VAL A 113 -17.97 -20.91 17.02
N ASP A 114 -19.21 -20.67 17.45
CA ASP A 114 -20.27 -21.67 17.48
C ASP A 114 -20.94 -21.72 16.09
N ALA A 115 -20.44 -22.60 15.22
CA ALA A 115 -21.03 -22.81 13.89
C ALA A 115 -22.09 -23.91 13.95
N THR A 116 -23.37 -23.55 13.80
CA THR A 116 -24.45 -24.51 13.57
C THR A 116 -24.57 -24.74 12.06
N VAL A 117 -24.18 -25.93 11.59
CA VAL A 117 -24.32 -26.32 10.18
C VAL A 117 -25.71 -26.93 9.98
N GLU A 118 -26.64 -26.14 9.46
CA GLU A 118 -27.90 -26.68 8.95
C GLU A 118 -27.66 -27.29 7.56
N SER A 119 -27.35 -28.58 7.53
CA SER A 119 -27.37 -29.37 6.30
C SER A 119 -28.81 -29.51 5.80
N LYS A 120 -29.20 -28.69 4.82
CA LYS A 120 -30.42 -28.93 4.04
C LYS A 120 -30.21 -30.23 3.25
N ASN A 121 -30.83 -31.33 3.67
CA ASN A 121 -30.94 -32.53 2.85
C ASN A 121 -31.77 -32.18 1.61
N VAL A 122 -31.09 -31.90 0.50
CA VAL A 122 -31.69 -31.65 -0.83
C VAL A 122 -32.06 -32.98 -1.49
N LEU A 123 -32.95 -33.75 -0.87
CA LEU A 123 -33.61 -34.85 -1.55
C LEU A 123 -35.08 -34.48 -1.67
N ASP A 124 -35.38 -33.74 -2.73
CA ASP A 124 -36.74 -33.39 -3.12
C ASP A 124 -37.58 -34.68 -3.20
N GLU A 125 -38.81 -34.64 -2.66
CA GLU A 125 -39.77 -35.76 -2.61
C GLU A 125 -39.88 -36.53 -3.94
N GLU A 126 -39.77 -35.82 -5.08
CA GLU A 126 -39.76 -36.41 -6.42
C GLU A 126 -38.58 -37.36 -6.67
N THR A 127 -37.38 -37.05 -6.18
CA THR A 127 -36.22 -37.95 -6.31
C THR A 127 -36.38 -39.20 -5.46
N ILE A 128 -36.95 -39.07 -4.27
CA ILE A 128 -37.26 -40.22 -3.40
C ILE A 128 -38.27 -41.15 -4.09
N LEU A 129 -39.33 -40.58 -4.68
CA LEU A 129 -40.33 -41.32 -5.46
C LEU A 129 -39.71 -42.01 -6.68
N LYS A 130 -38.80 -41.35 -7.39
CA LYS A 130 -38.10 -41.91 -8.56
C LYS A 130 -37.20 -43.09 -8.17
N ILE A 131 -36.44 -42.96 -7.08
CA ILE A 131 -35.60 -44.05 -6.53
C ILE A 131 -36.46 -45.24 -6.08
N MET A 132 -37.60 -44.98 -5.42
CA MET A 132 -38.53 -46.04 -5.01
C MET A 132 -39.17 -46.76 -6.21
N ALA A 133 -39.52 -46.04 -7.27
CA ALA A 133 -40.06 -46.60 -8.50
C ALA A 133 -39.04 -47.50 -9.22
N GLU A 134 -37.79 -47.05 -9.34
CA GLU A 134 -36.70 -47.83 -9.93
C GLU A 134 -36.42 -49.13 -9.16
N LYS A 135 -36.41 -49.09 -7.81
CA LYS A 135 -36.29 -50.30 -6.98
C LYS A 135 -37.46 -51.26 -7.18
N LYS A 136 -38.69 -50.76 -7.27
CA LYS A 136 -39.89 -51.61 -7.53
C LYS A 136 -39.84 -52.25 -8.92
N ALA A 137 -39.33 -51.55 -9.93
CA ALA A 137 -39.17 -52.10 -11.28
C ALA A 137 -38.11 -53.22 -11.32
N LYS A 138 -36.97 -53.03 -10.65
CA LYS A 138 -35.93 -54.07 -10.53
C LYS A 138 -36.44 -55.33 -9.84
N MET A 139 -37.16 -55.19 -8.72
CA MET A 139 -37.75 -56.35 -8.02
C MET A 139 -38.83 -57.09 -8.83
N LYS A 140 -39.59 -56.40 -9.70
CA LYS A 140 -40.54 -57.07 -10.60
C LYS A 140 -39.83 -57.85 -11.70
N ASN A 141 -38.67 -57.39 -12.16
CA ASN A 141 -37.90 -58.06 -13.21
C ASN A 141 -37.21 -59.33 -12.68
N GLU A 142 -36.66 -59.29 -11.47
CA GLU A 142 -36.13 -60.49 -10.78
C GLU A 142 -37.21 -61.55 -10.55
N LYS A 143 -38.43 -61.15 -10.14
CA LYS A 143 -39.55 -62.08 -9.92
C LYS A 143 -40.10 -62.71 -11.21
N LYS A 144 -39.91 -62.08 -12.38
CA LYS A 144 -40.27 -62.66 -13.68
C LYS A 144 -39.21 -63.62 -14.21
N SER A 145 -37.92 -63.35 -13.99
CA SER A 145 -36.82 -64.27 -14.31
C SER A 145 -36.95 -65.59 -13.53
N ALA A 146 -37.31 -65.52 -12.23
CA ALA A 146 -37.48 -66.71 -11.39
C ALA A 146 -38.68 -67.61 -11.75
N LYS A 147 -39.69 -67.11 -12.49
CA LYS A 147 -40.88 -67.88 -12.90
C LYS A 147 -40.80 -68.51 -14.30
N GLY A 148 -39.74 -68.21 -15.07
CA GLY A 148 -39.54 -68.73 -16.42
C GLY A 148 -38.79 -70.07 -16.52
N SER A 149 -38.22 -70.59 -15.43
CA SER A 149 -37.39 -71.81 -15.43
C SER A 149 -38.08 -73.04 -14.83
N ALA A 150 -39.40 -72.99 -14.64
CA ALA A 150 -40.22 -74.14 -14.20
C ALA A 150 -41.34 -74.39 -15.21
N LYS A 151 -40.97 -74.81 -16.42
CA LYS A 151 -41.88 -75.49 -17.34
C LYS A 151 -41.12 -76.51 -18.16
#